data_AF-A0A6A3PR92-F1
#
_entry.id   AF-A0A6A3PR92-F1
#
_cell.length_a   1.000
_cell.length_b   1.000
_cell.length_c   1.000
_cell.angle_alpha   90.00
_cell.angle_beta   90.00
_cell.angle_gamma   90.00
#
_symmetry.space_group_name_H-M   'P 1'
#
loop_
_entity.id
_entity.type
_entity.pdbx_description
1 polymer ?
#
loop_
_entity_poly.entity_id
_entity_poly.type
_entity_poly.pdbx_seq_one_letter_code
_entity_poly.pdbx_strand_id
1 'polypeptide(L)'
;MACQLTGHRESERFALPKRTWRQQLQHYAPIFRWLPHYDVARDLKFDVVAGITVAMMLIPQEVSLSTIMNVPAHHGLYTAATAPLVYAIFGSSTVLSVSSGSEVSLLVGTILEDIDDEDERVATGIMMAFLSGCIQLSV
;
A
#
# COMPACT_ATOMS: atom_id res chain seq x y z
N MET A 1 -33.94 31.01 -44.38
CA MET A 1 -34.45 31.79 -43.22
C MET A 1 -35.30 30.88 -42.35
N ALA A 2 -35.04 30.57 -41.10
CA ALA A 2 -33.92 30.70 -40.17
C ALA A 2 -34.44 30.01 -38.88
N CYS A 3 -33.78 28.96 -38.37
CA CYS A 3 -33.66 28.67 -36.93
C CYS A 3 -32.80 27.41 -36.67
N GLN A 4 -31.50 27.48 -36.98
CA GLN A 4 -30.49 26.66 -36.32
C GLN A 4 -30.01 27.41 -35.08
N LEU A 5 -30.65 27.29 -33.91
CA LEU A 5 -30.11 27.81 -32.65
C LEU A 5 -30.65 27.02 -31.45
N THR A 6 -30.09 25.84 -31.19
CA THR A 6 -30.05 25.25 -29.85
C THR A 6 -28.63 24.75 -29.59
N GLY A 7 -27.69 25.69 -29.68
CA GLY A 7 -26.37 25.57 -29.09
C GLY A 7 -26.39 26.01 -27.62
N HIS A 8 -25.64 25.29 -26.79
CA HIS A 8 -24.97 25.78 -25.58
C HIS A 8 -25.81 26.15 -24.34
N ARG A 9 -26.53 25.21 -23.71
CA ARG A 9 -27.03 25.41 -22.32
C ARG A 9 -26.94 24.21 -21.35
N GLU A 10 -26.00 23.28 -21.56
CA GLU A 10 -25.82 22.15 -20.62
C GLU A 10 -24.50 22.16 -19.83
N SER A 11 -23.47 22.92 -20.23
CA SER A 11 -22.14 22.80 -19.62
C SER A 11 -21.95 23.55 -18.29
N GLU A 12 -22.91 24.36 -17.84
CA GLU A 12 -22.80 25.08 -16.56
C GLU A 12 -23.37 24.30 -15.36
N ARG A 13 -24.10 23.19 -15.58
CA ARG A 13 -24.57 22.31 -14.49
C ARG A 13 -23.51 21.35 -13.97
N PHE A 14 -22.41 21.19 -14.69
CA PHE A 14 -21.28 20.32 -14.33
C PHE A 14 -20.07 21.13 -13.83
N ALA A 15 -20.30 22.27 -13.19
CA ALA A 15 -19.26 22.94 -12.41
C ALA A 15 -18.99 22.10 -11.15
N LEU A 16 -18.00 21.21 -11.24
CA LEU A 16 -17.52 20.44 -10.10
C LEU A 16 -17.19 21.40 -8.95
N PRO A 17 -17.76 21.23 -7.75
CA PRO A 17 -17.48 22.10 -6.62
C PRO A 17 -15.97 22.09 -6.38
N LYS A 18 -15.36 23.27 -6.28
CA LYS A 18 -13.93 23.42 -5.95
C LYS A 18 -13.65 22.58 -4.71
N ARG A 19 -12.86 21.51 -4.83
CA ARG A 19 -12.52 20.65 -3.70
C ARG A 19 -11.88 21.51 -2.62
N THR A 20 -12.51 21.57 -1.45
CA THR A 20 -11.94 22.21 -0.27
C THR A 20 -10.68 21.45 0.15
N TRP A 21 -9.68 22.12 0.72
CA TRP A 21 -8.43 21.48 1.21
C TRP A 21 -8.66 20.24 2.09
N ARG A 22 -9.77 20.19 2.84
CA ARG A 22 -10.21 19.02 3.60
C ARG A 22 -10.55 17.81 2.72
N GLN A 23 -11.19 18.03 1.57
CA GLN A 23 -11.53 16.99 0.59
C GLN A 23 -10.30 16.52 -0.21
N GLN A 24 -9.30 17.38 -0.42
CA GLN A 24 -8.00 16.95 -0.95
C GLN A 24 -7.24 16.08 0.06
N LEU A 25 -7.19 16.46 1.33
CA LEU A 25 -6.58 15.64 2.39
C LEU A 25 -7.26 14.28 2.54
N GLN A 26 -8.60 14.23 2.49
CA GLN A 26 -9.37 12.98 2.50
C GLN A 26 -9.17 12.11 1.24
N HIS A 27 -8.66 12.70 0.15
CA HIS A 27 -8.37 11.98 -1.08
C HIS A 27 -6.98 11.33 -1.05
N TYR A 28 -5.98 12.01 -0.47
CA TYR A 28 -4.61 11.49 -0.35
C TYR A 28 -4.39 10.57 0.86
N ALA A 29 -5.08 10.85 1.97
CA ALA A 29 -4.99 10.08 3.21
C ALA A 29 -6.41 9.64 3.61
N PRO A 30 -6.92 8.54 3.03
CA PRO A 30 -8.27 8.02 3.28
C PRO A 30 -8.52 7.66 4.75
N ILE A 31 -7.46 7.51 5.56
CA ILE A 31 -7.55 7.38 7.02
C ILE A 31 -8.41 8.47 7.68
N PHE A 32 -8.30 9.72 7.22
CA PHE A 32 -9.09 10.83 7.77
C PHE A 32 -10.57 10.80 7.38
N ARG A 33 -10.96 9.92 6.45
CA ARG A 33 -12.36 9.74 6.04
C ARG A 33 -13.08 8.70 6.91
N TRP A 34 -12.43 7.56 7.17
CA TRP A 34 -13.06 6.45 7.91
C TRP A 34 -12.89 6.56 9.42
N LEU A 35 -11.75 7.07 9.90
CA LEU A 35 -11.46 7.19 11.34
C LEU A 35 -12.52 7.97 12.14
N PRO A 36 -13.07 9.12 11.69
CA PRO A 36 -14.11 9.82 12.44
C PRO A 36 -15.49 9.14 12.45
N HIS A 37 -15.72 8.14 11.58
CA HIS A 37 -16.96 7.36 11.54
C HIS A 37 -16.79 5.97 12.19
N TYR A 38 -15.63 5.70 12.81
CA TYR A 38 -15.27 4.42 13.38
C TYR A 38 -15.85 4.25 14.78
N ASP A 39 -16.62 3.20 15.01
CA ASP A 39 -17.18 2.87 16.32
C ASP A 39 -16.16 2.09 17.15
N VAL A 40 -15.32 2.83 17.88
CA VAL A 40 -14.24 2.28 18.71
C VAL A 40 -14.75 1.26 19.73
N ALA A 41 -15.97 1.38 20.24
CA ALA A 41 -16.49 0.51 21.29
C ALA A 41 -16.83 -0.90 20.76
N ARG A 42 -17.28 -0.98 19.51
CA ARG A 42 -17.68 -2.23 18.85
C ARG A 42 -16.55 -2.84 18.03
N ASP A 43 -15.92 -2.04 17.19
CA ASP A 43 -15.07 -2.54 16.10
C ASP A 43 -13.65 -2.86 16.57
N LEU A 44 -13.15 -2.15 17.59
CA LEU A 44 -11.80 -2.36 18.12
C LEU A 44 -11.56 -3.80 18.60
N LYS A 45 -12.58 -4.45 19.16
CA LYS A 45 -12.46 -5.85 19.61
C LYS A 45 -12.25 -6.80 18.44
N PHE A 46 -12.96 -6.58 17.34
CA PHE A 46 -12.84 -7.39 16.14
C PHE A 46 -11.51 -7.12 15.43
N ASP A 47 -11.10 -5.85 15.35
CA ASP A 47 -9.83 -5.45 14.72
C ASP A 47 -8.62 -5.97 15.50
N VAL A 48 -8.67 -6.03 16.83
CA VAL A 48 -7.59 -6.63 17.63
C VAL A 48 -7.46 -8.13 17.34
N VAL A 49 -8.57 -8.86 17.31
CA VAL A 49 -8.56 -10.31 17.01
C VAL A 49 -8.09 -10.56 15.57
N ALA A 50 -8.58 -9.77 14.61
CA ALA A 50 -8.16 -9.84 13.21
C ALA A 50 -6.66 -9.50 13.07
N GLY A 51 -6.20 -8.43 13.72
CA GLY A 51 -4.80 -8.01 13.69
C GLY A 51 -3.85 -9.07 14.29
N ILE A 52 -4.22 -9.69 15.41
CA ILE A 52 -3.45 -10.81 15.99
C ILE A 52 -3.40 -11.98 15.01
N THR A 53 -4.53 -12.33 14.39
CA THR A 53 -4.61 -13.42 13.42
C THR A 53 -3.71 -13.17 12.21
N VAL A 54 -3.76 -11.96 11.66
CA VAL A 54 -2.91 -11.55 10.53
C VAL A 54 -1.43 -11.54 10.93
N ALA A 55 -1.08 -11.02 12.11
CA ALA A 55 0.29 -11.02 12.60
C ALA A 55 0.84 -12.44 12.78
N MET A 56 0.04 -13.36 13.35
CA MET A 56 0.42 -14.77 13.49
C MET A 56 0.67 -15.46 12.16
N MET A 57 0.00 -15.05 11.08
CA MET A 57 0.25 -15.57 9.72
C MET A 57 1.47 -14.90 9.06
N LEU A 58 1.62 -13.58 9.21
CA LEU A 58 2.68 -12.81 8.57
C LEU A 58 4.07 -13.15 9.11
N ILE A 59 4.22 -13.37 10.43
CA ILE A 59 5.52 -13.69 11.04
C ILE A 59 6.19 -14.89 10.39
N PRO A 60 5.58 -16.11 10.35
CA PRO A 60 6.21 -17.25 9.71
C PRO A 60 6.32 -17.11 8.19
N GLN A 61 5.36 -16.44 7.54
CA GLN A 61 5.39 -16.20 6.10
C GLN A 61 6.62 -15.38 5.70
N GLU A 62 6.84 -14.23 6.34
CA GLU A 62 7.90 -13.28 5.95
C GLU A 62 9.30 -13.74 6.37
N VAL A 63 9.40 -14.55 7.43
CA VAL A 63 10.64 -15.27 7.79
C VAL A 63 11.01 -16.28 6.71
N SER A 64 10.03 -17.05 6.21
CA SER A 64 10.24 -18.01 5.13
C SER A 64 10.63 -17.29 3.83
N LEU A 65 9.90 -16.24 3.46
CA LEU A 65 10.16 -15.47 2.25
C LEU A 65 11.54 -14.82 2.26
N SER A 66 11.97 -14.23 3.38
CA SER A 66 13.33 -13.66 3.50
C SER A 66 14.42 -14.69 3.29
N THR A 67 14.21 -15.89 3.81
CA THR A 67 15.14 -17.01 3.63
C THR A 67 15.21 -17.44 2.16
N ILE A 68 14.09 -17.39 1.43
CA ILE A 68 14.05 -17.69 -0.02
C ILE A 68 14.82 -16.64 -0.83
N MET A 69 14.75 -15.35 -0.47
CA MET A 69 15.59 -14.30 -1.06
C MET A 69 17.01 -14.25 -0.47
N ASN A 70 17.37 -15.27 0.33
CA ASN A 70 18.66 -15.48 0.95
C ASN A 70 19.11 -14.34 1.89
N VAL A 71 18.22 -13.41 2.27
CA VAL A 71 18.54 -12.26 3.15
C VAL A 71 18.17 -12.56 4.60
N PRO A 72 18.82 -11.89 5.58
CA PRO A 72 18.54 -12.13 7.00
C PRO A 72 17.06 -11.96 7.36
N ALA A 73 16.50 -12.92 8.08
CA ALA A 73 15.07 -13.01 8.39
C ALA A 73 14.49 -11.79 9.12
N HIS A 74 15.33 -11.04 9.84
CA HIS A 74 14.88 -9.84 10.55
C HIS A 74 14.43 -8.72 9.57
N HIS A 75 14.96 -8.67 8.34
CA HIS A 75 14.52 -7.73 7.31
C HIS A 75 13.09 -8.03 6.82
N GLY A 76 12.71 -9.31 6.74
CA GLY A 76 11.33 -9.71 6.46
C GLY A 76 10.37 -9.21 7.52
N LEU A 77 10.73 -9.36 8.80
CA LEU A 77 9.90 -8.89 9.92
C LEU A 77 9.73 -7.36 9.92
N TYR A 78 10.77 -6.61 9.56
CA TYR A 78 10.65 -5.16 9.38
C TYR A 78 9.68 -4.81 8.25
N THR A 79 9.73 -5.54 7.14
CA THR A 79 8.84 -5.33 5.99
C THR A 79 7.39 -5.71 6.33
N ALA A 80 7.20 -6.83 7.03
CA ALA A 80 5.91 -7.35 7.52
C ALA A 80 5.16 -6.36 8.43
N ALA A 81 5.88 -5.54 9.18
CA ALA A 81 5.28 -4.52 10.05
C ALA A 81 5.07 -3.19 9.31
N THR A 82 6.05 -2.77 8.52
CA THR A 82 6.04 -1.44 7.89
C THR A 82 5.10 -1.35 6.70
N ALA A 83 5.02 -2.36 5.83
CA ALA A 83 4.16 -2.31 4.65
C ALA A 83 2.66 -2.21 4.99
N PRO A 84 2.11 -3.02 5.91
CA PRO A 84 0.72 -2.86 6.35
C PRO A 84 0.46 -1.53 7.06
N LEU A 85 1.43 -1.02 7.83
CA LEU A 85 1.30 0.28 8.51
C LEU A 85 1.19 1.43 7.50
N VAL A 86 2.06 1.44 6.48
CA VAL A 86 2.01 2.43 5.40
C VAL A 86 0.70 2.33 4.64
N TYR A 87 0.25 1.11 4.34
CA TYR A 87 -1.05 0.89 3.68
C TYR A 87 -2.23 1.33 4.54
N ALA A 88 -2.20 1.18 5.86
CA ALA A 88 -3.28 1.65 6.72
C ALA A 88 -3.49 3.19 6.64
N ILE A 89 -2.43 3.95 6.34
CA ILE A 89 -2.47 5.41 6.24
C ILE A 89 -2.95 5.87 4.85
N PHE A 90 -2.40 5.27 3.79
CA PHE A 90 -2.62 5.69 2.40
C PHE A 90 -3.64 4.81 1.64
N GLY A 91 -4.05 3.69 2.22
CA GLY A 91 -4.86 2.67 1.58
C GLY A 91 -6.31 3.07 1.41
N SER A 92 -6.80 2.98 0.18
CA SER A 92 -8.18 3.30 -0.18
C SER A 92 -9.19 2.29 0.39
N SER A 93 -8.75 1.06 0.68
CA SER A 93 -9.58 -0.03 1.21
C SER A 93 -9.19 -0.38 2.64
N THR A 94 -10.19 -0.56 3.51
CA THR A 94 -10.01 -0.88 4.92
C THR A 94 -9.87 -2.38 5.21
N VAL A 95 -10.10 -3.23 4.20
CA VAL A 95 -10.09 -4.71 4.36
C VAL A 95 -8.96 -5.40 3.59
N LEU A 96 -8.23 -4.65 2.76
CA LEU A 96 -7.12 -5.20 2.00
C LEU A 96 -5.86 -5.19 2.88
N SER A 97 -5.24 -6.36 3.03
CA SER A 97 -3.92 -6.49 3.62
C SER A 97 -2.90 -6.59 2.49
N VAL A 98 -1.91 -5.71 2.50
CA VAL A 98 -0.77 -5.77 1.56
C VAL A 98 0.46 -6.23 2.32
N SER A 99 1.18 -7.20 1.75
CA SER A 99 2.47 -7.68 2.22
C SER A 99 3.30 -8.15 1.04
N SER A 100 4.50 -8.67 1.30
CA SER A 100 5.31 -9.28 0.26
C SER A 100 4.65 -10.58 -0.25
N GLY A 101 4.80 -10.83 -1.56
CA GLY A 101 4.29 -12.03 -2.22
C GLY A 101 5.43 -13.01 -2.53
N SER A 102 5.13 -14.31 -2.48
CA SER A 102 6.09 -15.37 -2.76
C SER A 102 6.72 -15.27 -4.14
N GLU A 103 5.95 -14.81 -5.14
CA GLU A 103 6.42 -14.66 -6.51
C GLU A 103 7.55 -13.64 -6.61
N VAL A 104 7.43 -12.53 -5.88
CA VAL A 104 8.43 -11.45 -5.87
C VAL A 104 9.69 -11.90 -5.11
N SER A 105 9.54 -12.57 -3.97
CA SER A 105 10.67 -13.07 -3.19
C SER A 105 11.50 -14.12 -3.95
N LEU A 106 10.85 -14.99 -4.73
CA LEU A 106 11.56 -15.93 -5.60
C LEU A 106 12.38 -15.20 -6.67
N LEU A 107 11.76 -14.24 -7.35
CA LEU A 107 12.44 -13.49 -8.41
C LEU A 107 13.63 -12.70 -7.86
N VAL A 108 13.43 -11.99 -6.74
CA VAL A 108 14.52 -11.26 -6.08
C VAL A 108 15.61 -12.22 -5.60
N GLY A 109 15.23 -13.39 -5.05
CA GLY A 109 16.18 -14.42 -4.64
C GLY A 109 17.08 -14.89 -5.78
N THR A 110 16.55 -15.11 -6.98
CA THR A 110 17.36 -15.50 -8.14
C THR A 110 18.34 -14.41 -8.59
N ILE A 111 18.05 -13.13 -8.35
CA ILE A 111 18.96 -12.04 -8.71
C ILE A 111 20.03 -11.83 -7.64
N LEU A 112 19.69 -12.06 -6.37
CA LEU A 112 20.60 -11.92 -5.23
C LEU A 112 21.47 -13.17 -4.98
N GLU A 113 21.27 -14.26 -5.75
CA GLU A 113 22.00 -15.52 -5.61
C GLU A 113 23.48 -15.37 -6.00
N ASP A 114 23.77 -14.55 -7.03
CA ASP A 114 25.13 -14.35 -7.55
C ASP A 114 26.01 -13.39 -6.72
N ILE A 115 25.46 -12.84 -5.62
CA ILE A 115 26.17 -11.90 -4.75
C ILE A 115 26.53 -12.65 -3.46
N ASP A 116 27.82 -12.73 -3.14
CA ASP A 116 28.31 -13.43 -1.94
C ASP A 116 28.27 -12.58 -0.67
N ASP A 117 28.47 -11.26 -0.80
CA ASP A 117 28.56 -10.34 0.34
C ASP A 117 27.17 -9.98 0.89
N GLU A 118 26.96 -10.17 2.19
CA GLU A 118 25.66 -9.95 2.83
C GLU A 118 25.22 -8.47 2.77
N ASP A 119 26.15 -7.54 2.99
CA ASP A 119 25.86 -6.11 2.97
C ASP A 119 25.50 -5.63 1.56
N GLU A 120 26.22 -6.11 0.54
CA GLU A 120 25.93 -5.82 -0.87
C GLU A 120 24.57 -6.38 -1.32
N ARG A 121 24.21 -7.58 -0.85
CA ARG A 121 22.91 -8.21 -1.14
C ARG A 121 21.75 -7.40 -0.59
N VAL A 122 21.86 -6.98 0.68
CA VAL A 122 20.84 -6.15 1.33
C VAL A 122 20.74 -4.79 0.65
N ALA A 123 21.87 -4.14 0.34
CA ALA A 123 21.87 -2.87 -0.37
C ALA A 123 21.20 -2.96 -1.74
N THR A 124 21.49 -4.02 -2.50
CA THR A 124 20.87 -4.28 -3.82
C THR A 124 19.37 -4.47 -3.69
N GLY A 125 18.92 -5.27 -2.72
CA GLY A 125 17.49 -5.46 -2.44
C GLY A 125 16.76 -4.17 -2.08
N ILE A 126 17.37 -3.30 -1.27
CA ILE A 126 16.82 -1.98 -0.92
C ILE A 126 16.70 -1.08 -2.16
N MET A 127 17.73 -1.05 -3.01
CA MET A 127 17.72 -0.26 -4.25
C MET A 127 16.64 -0.75 -5.23
N MET A 128 16.45 -2.07 -5.36
CA MET A 128 15.37 -2.63 -6.17
C MET A 128 13.99 -2.24 -5.65
N ALA A 129 13.77 -2.34 -4.34
CA ALA A 129 12.51 -1.93 -3.71
C ALA A 129 12.24 -0.42 -3.92
N PHE A 130 13.27 0.42 -3.78
CA PHE A 130 13.18 1.85 -4.02
C PHE A 130 12.81 2.17 -5.47
N LEU A 131 13.50 1.57 -6.44
CA LEU A 131 13.22 1.76 -7.87
C LEU A 131 11.82 1.28 -8.25
N SER A 132 11.40 0.12 -7.73
CA SER A 132 10.04 -0.40 -7.92
C SER A 132 8.98 0.60 -7.42
N GLY A 133 9.20 1.18 -6.23
CA GLY A 133 8.34 2.23 -5.68
C GLY A 133 8.28 3.48 -6.55
N CYS A 134 9.42 3.96 -7.07
CA CYS A 134 9.45 5.09 -7.99
C CYS A 134 8.66 4.82 -9.28
N ILE A 135 8.78 3.62 -9.84
CA ILE A 135 8.05 3.21 -11.04
C ILE A 135 6.55 3.18 -10.75
N GLN A 136 6.14 2.60 -9.63
CA GLN A 136 4.72 2.47 -9.27
C GLN A 136 4.05 3.81 -8.93
N LEU A 137 4.81 4.81 -8.49
CA LEU A 137 4.32 6.19 -8.31
C LEU A 137 4.25 6.99 -9.62
N SER A 138 5.03 6.60 -10.62
CA SER A 138 5.10 7.30 -11.90
C SER A 138 3.99 6.91 -12.88
N VAL A 139 3.36 5.74 -12.66
CA VAL A 139 2.22 5.21 -13.44
C VAL A 139 0.91 5.64 -12.80
#